data_AF-A0A6P8TMZ1-F1
#
_entry.id   AF-A0A6P8TMZ1-F1
#
_cell.length_a   1.000
_cell.length_b   1.000
_cell.length_c   1.000
_cell.angle_alpha   90.00
_cell.angle_beta   90.00
_cell.angle_gamma   90.00
#
_symmetry.space_group_name_H-M   'P 1'
#
loop_
_entity.id
_entity.type
_entity.pdbx_description
1 polymer ?
#
loop_
_entity_poly.entity_id
_entity_poly.type
_entity_poly.pdbx_seq_one_letter_code
_entity_poly.pdbx_strand_id
1 'polypeptide(L)'
;MTDRKPCRVCNFTRQKSYGLVVPSLDELKTKGSESLGFSPAGPVSVVLEDDGTIVEDQAYFLCLPLNTKFMLLHERETWSPVRRMDGGTAWMARDSLVLDADTVDASSAIAPWWSLAQQLKQDLSSIILMSEAELQILVDAPCPELASALGFKEKKAEDLQQTLQGVLDRREEERQSKELLQLYLKAAEKEEGQQEASSQASQEGAVEVEVDGMEVDSASGFISRTLMVLKGKTSPETRLSTEDLQMVVTRRVEAMEQVLGWDRTRTSALLQACEAELTGRLQQVQAVQSIRSNAQLDGGVHSAEEDAETPPQGSN
;
A
#
# COMPACT_ATOMS: atom_id res chain seq x y z
N MET A 1 -41.35 30.48 -7.90
CA MET A 1 -39.95 30.73 -8.29
C MET A 1 -39.32 29.36 -8.43
N THR A 2 -38.81 28.99 -9.61
CA THR A 2 -38.14 27.69 -9.77
C THR A 2 -36.79 27.79 -9.08
N ASP A 3 -36.68 27.18 -7.90
CA ASP A 3 -35.43 27.16 -7.15
C ASP A 3 -34.36 26.50 -8.01
N ARG A 4 -33.39 27.32 -8.44
CA ARG A 4 -32.32 26.92 -9.33
C ARG A 4 -31.22 26.28 -8.50
N LYS A 5 -30.96 24.99 -8.74
CA LYS A 5 -29.94 24.24 -8.03
C LYS A 5 -28.61 24.28 -8.78
N PRO A 6 -27.54 24.82 -8.18
CA PRO A 6 -26.20 24.68 -8.73
C PRO A 6 -25.73 23.23 -8.55
N CYS A 7 -25.14 22.68 -9.60
CA CYS A 7 -24.68 21.30 -9.69
C CYS A 7 -23.42 21.23 -10.55
N ARG A 8 -22.66 20.14 -10.44
CA ARG A 8 -21.49 19.89 -11.28
C ARG A 8 -21.74 18.64 -12.10
N VAL A 9 -21.35 18.66 -13.36
CA VAL A 9 -21.51 17.53 -14.29
C VAL A 9 -20.15 17.16 -14.87
N CYS A 10 -19.82 15.88 -14.95
CA CYS A 10 -18.64 15.37 -15.64
C CYS A 10 -18.95 14.21 -16.58
N ASN A 11 -18.04 13.95 -17.52
CA ASN A 11 -18.07 12.77 -18.37
C ASN A 11 -17.51 11.53 -17.64
N PHE A 12 -17.67 10.34 -18.24
CA PHE A 12 -17.12 9.07 -17.75
C PHE A 12 -15.62 9.15 -17.40
N THR A 13 -14.81 9.84 -18.21
CA THR A 13 -13.36 9.97 -17.96
C THR A 13 -13.00 10.96 -16.85
N ARG A 14 -13.97 11.73 -16.33
CA ARG A 14 -13.79 12.79 -15.32
C ARG A 14 -12.81 13.91 -15.69
N GLN A 15 -12.32 13.92 -16.92
CA GLN A 15 -11.38 14.94 -17.42
C GLN A 15 -12.09 16.26 -17.73
N LYS A 16 -13.39 16.21 -18.07
CA LYS A 16 -14.20 17.39 -18.33
C LYS A 16 -15.24 17.52 -17.23
N SER A 17 -15.31 18.70 -16.61
CA SER A 17 -16.35 19.02 -15.64
C SER A 17 -16.90 20.42 -15.87
N TYR A 18 -18.22 20.55 -15.80
CA TYR A 18 -18.95 21.80 -16.02
C TYR A 18 -19.83 22.09 -14.81
N GLY A 19 -19.86 23.35 -14.37
CA GLY A 19 -20.83 23.83 -13.38
C GLY A 19 -22.11 24.24 -14.09
N LEU A 20 -23.24 23.67 -13.70
CA LEU A 20 -24.55 23.98 -14.26
C LEU A 20 -25.49 24.45 -13.16
N VAL A 21 -26.44 25.31 -13.55
CA VAL A 21 -27.50 25.78 -12.66
C VAL A 21 -28.81 25.38 -13.31
N VAL A 22 -29.47 24.38 -12.73
CA VAL A 22 -30.67 23.76 -13.31
C VAL A 22 -31.79 23.65 -12.26
N PRO A 23 -33.05 23.80 -12.66
CA PRO A 23 -34.22 23.62 -11.81
C PRO A 23 -34.71 22.15 -11.76
N SER A 24 -34.34 21.29 -12.71
CA SER A 24 -34.81 19.90 -12.80
C SER A 24 -33.73 18.93 -13.31
N LEU A 25 -33.98 17.63 -13.09
CA LEU A 25 -33.15 16.52 -13.56
C LEU A 25 -33.18 16.40 -15.09
N ASP A 26 -34.34 16.65 -15.72
CA ASP A 26 -34.43 16.65 -17.18
C ASP A 26 -33.59 17.78 -17.79
N GLU A 27 -33.61 18.98 -17.19
CA GLU A 27 -32.77 20.08 -17.63
C GLU A 27 -31.28 19.82 -17.37
N LEU A 28 -30.94 19.06 -16.31
CA LEU A 28 -29.59 18.55 -16.08
C LEU A 28 -29.15 17.62 -17.21
N LYS A 29 -30.01 16.70 -17.65
CA LYS A 29 -29.71 15.77 -18.75
C LYS A 29 -29.48 16.51 -20.05
N THR A 30 -30.36 17.45 -20.40
CA THR A 30 -30.25 18.24 -21.63
C THR A 30 -29.03 19.17 -21.63
N LYS A 31 -28.86 20.01 -20.60
CA LYS A 31 -27.73 20.95 -20.56
C LYS A 31 -26.41 20.25 -20.28
N GLY A 32 -26.45 19.17 -19.50
CA GLY A 32 -25.30 18.31 -19.24
C GLY A 32 -24.81 17.66 -20.52
N SER A 33 -25.70 17.06 -21.32
CA SER A 33 -25.33 16.43 -22.58
C SER A 33 -24.79 17.43 -23.60
N GLU A 34 -25.43 18.60 -23.73
CA GLU A 34 -24.93 19.70 -24.58
C GLU A 34 -23.52 20.16 -24.16
N SER A 35 -23.30 20.35 -22.85
CA SER A 35 -22.01 20.81 -22.32
C SER A 35 -20.88 19.78 -22.48
N LEU A 36 -21.20 18.49 -22.40
CA LEU A 36 -20.26 17.39 -22.57
C LEU A 36 -20.05 17.01 -24.04
N GLY A 37 -20.86 17.54 -24.96
CA GLY A 37 -20.80 17.26 -26.39
C GLY A 37 -21.35 15.90 -26.77
N PHE A 38 -22.30 15.36 -26.00
CA PHE A 38 -23.00 14.12 -26.34
C PHE A 38 -24.00 14.35 -27.48
N SER A 39 -24.22 13.32 -28.30
CA SER A 39 -25.23 13.36 -29.36
C SER A 39 -26.64 13.46 -28.74
N PRO A 40 -27.52 14.34 -29.22
CA PRO A 40 -28.84 14.55 -28.65
C PRO A 40 -29.80 13.35 -28.82
N ALA A 41 -29.38 12.30 -29.55
CA ALA A 41 -30.21 11.13 -29.87
C ALA A 41 -29.96 9.90 -28.97
N GLY A 42 -28.95 9.93 -28.10
CA GLY A 42 -28.64 8.80 -27.20
C GLY A 42 -29.29 8.93 -25.83
N PRO A 43 -29.80 7.85 -25.21
CA PRO A 43 -30.23 7.90 -23.82
C PRO A 43 -29.01 8.07 -22.91
N VAL A 44 -29.13 9.00 -21.96
CA VAL A 44 -28.07 9.34 -21.00
C VAL A 44 -28.56 8.98 -19.60
N SER A 45 -27.78 8.17 -18.89
CA SER A 45 -28.01 7.91 -17.47
C SER A 45 -27.24 8.93 -16.62
N VAL A 46 -27.86 9.35 -15.53
CA VAL A 46 -27.27 10.28 -14.57
C VAL A 46 -26.97 9.51 -13.32
N VAL A 47 -25.72 9.56 -12.87
CA VAL A 47 -25.28 8.91 -11.63
C VAL A 47 -24.58 9.92 -10.74
N LEU A 48 -24.52 9.67 -9.44
CA LEU A 48 -23.65 10.39 -8.53
C LEU A 48 -22.19 10.05 -8.84
N GLU A 49 -21.34 11.06 -8.86
CA GLU A 49 -19.94 10.83 -9.19
C GLU A 49 -19.17 10.09 -8.09
N ASP A 50 -19.64 10.21 -6.84
CA ASP A 50 -18.99 9.73 -5.62
C ASP A 50 -19.10 8.20 -5.45
N ASP A 51 -20.29 7.65 -5.62
CA ASP A 51 -20.62 6.25 -5.32
C ASP A 51 -21.29 5.50 -6.49
N GLY A 52 -21.62 6.20 -7.58
CA GLY A 52 -22.27 5.60 -8.74
C GLY A 52 -23.76 5.37 -8.59
N THR A 53 -24.40 5.89 -7.53
CA THR A 53 -25.84 5.79 -7.33
C THR A 53 -26.59 6.42 -8.51
N ILE A 54 -27.47 5.66 -9.14
CA ILE A 54 -28.25 6.11 -10.29
C ILE A 54 -29.34 7.08 -9.83
N VAL A 55 -29.41 8.25 -10.47
CA VAL A 55 -30.39 9.30 -10.16
C VAL A 55 -31.42 9.38 -11.29
N GLU A 56 -32.55 8.71 -11.08
CA GLU A 56 -33.68 8.72 -12.02
C GLU A 56 -34.86 9.56 -11.51
N ASP A 57 -34.95 9.75 -10.19
CA ASP A 57 -36.07 10.43 -9.55
C ASP A 57 -35.82 11.93 -9.31
N GLN A 58 -36.75 12.76 -9.75
CA GLN A 58 -36.72 14.21 -9.53
C GLN A 58 -36.72 14.59 -8.05
N ALA A 59 -37.46 13.85 -7.20
CA ALA A 59 -37.51 14.10 -5.76
C ALA A 59 -36.14 13.83 -5.11
N TYR A 60 -35.47 12.75 -5.50
CA TYR A 60 -34.13 12.42 -5.03
C TYR A 60 -33.12 13.50 -5.45
N PHE A 61 -33.16 13.92 -6.72
CA PHE A 61 -32.30 15.00 -7.23
C PHE A 61 -32.42 16.28 -6.40
N LEU A 62 -33.61 16.69 -5.98
CA LEU A 62 -33.82 17.91 -5.20
C LEU A 62 -33.29 17.81 -3.77
N CYS A 63 -33.39 16.64 -3.14
CA CYS A 63 -32.91 16.38 -1.77
C CYS A 63 -31.38 16.37 -1.62
N LEU A 64 -30.63 16.18 -2.71
CA LEU A 64 -29.17 16.17 -2.65
C LEU A 64 -28.61 17.55 -2.21
N PRO A 65 -27.38 17.63 -1.70
CA PRO A 65 -26.75 18.91 -1.40
C PRO A 65 -26.62 19.85 -2.62
N LEU A 66 -26.38 21.14 -2.37
CA LEU A 66 -26.00 22.07 -3.44
C LEU A 66 -24.59 21.73 -3.94
N ASN A 67 -24.32 21.95 -5.22
CA ASN A 67 -23.04 21.64 -5.88
C ASN A 67 -22.68 20.14 -5.93
N THR A 68 -23.65 19.23 -5.73
CA THR A 68 -23.44 17.79 -5.97
C THR A 68 -22.91 17.54 -7.36
N LYS A 69 -21.94 16.63 -7.46
CA LYS A 69 -21.28 16.25 -8.71
C LYS A 69 -21.94 15.00 -9.27
N PHE A 70 -22.47 15.15 -10.47
CA PHE A 70 -23.11 14.12 -11.25
C PHE A 70 -22.20 13.70 -12.40
N MET A 71 -22.28 12.45 -12.79
CA MET A 71 -21.67 11.91 -13.99
C MET A 71 -22.77 11.52 -14.97
N LEU A 72 -22.62 11.96 -16.22
CA LEU A 72 -23.51 11.55 -17.30
C LEU A 72 -22.81 10.44 -18.08
N LEU A 73 -23.50 9.33 -18.25
CA LEU A 73 -23.01 8.13 -18.93
C LEU A 73 -23.86 7.85 -20.16
N HIS A 74 -23.21 7.55 -21.29
CA HIS A 74 -23.88 7.07 -22.50
C HIS A 74 -24.08 5.54 -22.43
N GLU A 75 -24.98 4.95 -23.23
CA GLU A 75 -25.38 3.52 -23.29
C GLU A 75 -24.29 2.44 -23.11
N ARG A 76 -23.01 2.74 -23.35
CA ARG A 76 -21.89 1.79 -23.23
C ARG A 76 -20.92 2.13 -22.11
N GLU A 77 -21.19 3.18 -21.34
CA GLU A 77 -20.35 3.67 -20.26
C GLU A 77 -20.99 3.23 -18.93
N THR A 78 -20.19 2.64 -18.05
CA THR A 78 -20.59 2.28 -16.69
C THR A 78 -19.87 3.17 -15.70
N TRP A 79 -20.51 3.52 -14.59
CA TRP A 79 -19.79 4.24 -13.55
C TRP A 79 -18.64 3.37 -13.03
N SER A 80 -17.46 3.96 -12.87
CA SER A 80 -16.34 3.33 -12.19
C SER A 80 -15.86 4.27 -11.08
N PRO A 81 -15.41 3.78 -9.92
CA PRO A 81 -14.88 4.64 -8.88
C PRO A 81 -13.66 5.42 -9.40
N VAL A 82 -13.44 6.62 -8.86
CA VAL A 82 -12.25 7.41 -9.20
C VAL A 82 -11.03 6.59 -8.78
N ARG A 83 -10.20 6.13 -9.72
CA ARG A 83 -8.81 5.77 -9.42
C ARG A 83 -8.06 7.06 -9.14
N ARG A 84 -8.33 7.65 -7.99
CA ARG A 84 -7.37 8.54 -7.40
C ARG A 84 -6.21 7.63 -7.00
N MET A 85 -5.01 7.98 -7.44
CA MET A 85 -3.79 7.45 -6.83
C MET A 85 -3.66 8.09 -5.43
N ASP A 86 -4.67 7.91 -4.58
CA ASP A 86 -4.57 8.07 -3.14
C ASP A 86 -4.80 6.68 -2.53
N GLY A 87 -3.69 6.05 -2.13
CA GLY A 87 -3.70 4.69 -1.61
C GLY A 87 -4.48 4.57 -0.30
N GLY A 88 -5.77 4.28 -0.38
CA GLY A 88 -6.55 3.94 0.81
C GLY A 88 -8.00 3.56 0.53
N THR A 89 -8.38 2.36 0.98
CA THR A 89 -9.75 1.89 1.28
C THR A 89 -10.65 1.28 0.20
N ALA A 90 -10.35 1.36 -1.10
CA ALA A 90 -11.17 0.68 -2.12
C ALA A 90 -11.06 -0.86 -2.14
N TRP A 91 -10.17 -1.46 -1.33
CA TRP A 91 -9.91 -2.90 -1.29
C TRP A 91 -10.85 -3.69 -0.37
N MET A 92 -11.67 -3.01 0.46
CA MET A 92 -12.56 -3.70 1.41
C MET A 92 -13.92 -4.13 0.81
N ALA A 93 -14.24 -3.74 -0.43
CA ALA A 93 -15.55 -4.02 -1.04
C ALA A 93 -15.60 -5.29 -1.92
N ARG A 94 -14.51 -6.07 -2.04
CA ARG A 94 -14.43 -7.21 -2.98
C ARG A 94 -14.37 -8.60 -2.34
N ASP A 95 -14.44 -8.72 -1.03
CA ASP A 95 -14.39 -10.03 -0.36
C ASP A 95 -15.78 -10.57 0.01
N SER A 96 -16.65 -10.61 -0.99
CA SER A 96 -17.81 -11.49 -1.02
C SER A 96 -18.38 -11.45 -2.42
N LEU A 97 -17.94 -12.40 -3.24
CA LEU A 97 -18.70 -13.14 -4.23
C LEU A 97 -17.68 -13.95 -5.03
N VAL A 98 -17.44 -15.16 -4.55
CA VAL A 98 -16.95 -16.26 -5.38
C VAL A 98 -18.00 -16.46 -6.48
N LEU A 99 -17.73 -15.94 -7.67
CA LEU A 99 -18.46 -16.23 -8.89
C LEU A 99 -17.45 -16.44 -10.01
N ASP A 100 -17.72 -17.50 -10.77
CA ASP A 100 -16.86 -18.16 -11.74
C ASP A 100 -16.01 -17.23 -12.59
N ALA A 101 -14.78 -17.68 -12.79
CA ALA A 101 -13.90 -17.20 -13.83
C ALA A 101 -14.52 -17.48 -15.21
N ASP A 102 -14.92 -16.43 -15.93
CA ASP A 102 -14.79 -16.41 -17.38
C ASP A 102 -14.72 -14.98 -17.94
N THR A 103 -13.93 -14.88 -19.02
CA THR A 103 -13.84 -13.83 -20.04
C THR A 103 -12.83 -12.67 -19.88
N VAL A 104 -11.72 -12.86 -20.61
CA VAL A 104 -11.03 -11.92 -21.50
C VAL A 104 -11.55 -10.47 -21.57
N ASP A 105 -10.81 -9.56 -20.92
CA ASP A 105 -10.20 -8.41 -21.61
C ASP A 105 -9.13 -7.79 -20.70
N ALA A 106 -7.86 -8.03 -21.03
CA ALA A 106 -6.70 -7.42 -20.42
C ALA A 106 -6.66 -5.92 -20.79
N SER A 107 -7.43 -5.09 -20.11
CA SER A 107 -7.37 -3.63 -20.22
C SER A 107 -6.79 -3.01 -18.96
N SER A 108 -5.44 -3.00 -18.92
CA SER A 108 -4.63 -1.93 -18.33
C SER A 108 -4.89 -1.51 -16.87
N ALA A 109 -5.11 -2.47 -15.97
CA ALA A 109 -4.59 -2.32 -14.62
C ALA A 109 -3.29 -3.13 -14.58
N ILE A 110 -2.14 -2.47 -14.73
CA ILE A 110 -0.84 -3.12 -14.48
C ILE A 110 -0.94 -3.72 -13.09
N ALA A 111 -0.90 -5.06 -13.00
CA ALA A 111 -1.04 -5.74 -11.73
C ALA A 111 0.02 -5.18 -10.76
N PRO A 112 -0.32 -4.89 -9.49
CA PRO A 112 0.58 -4.20 -8.56
C PRO A 112 1.98 -4.85 -8.47
N TRP A 113 2.04 -6.18 -8.56
CA TRP A 113 3.27 -6.97 -8.57
C TRP A 113 4.20 -6.67 -9.75
N TRP A 114 3.68 -6.22 -10.90
CA TRP A 114 4.49 -5.96 -12.10
C TRP A 114 5.49 -4.83 -11.85
N SER A 115 5.07 -3.76 -11.18
CA SER A 115 5.95 -2.64 -10.83
C SER A 115 7.09 -3.09 -9.90
N LEU A 116 6.75 -3.91 -8.91
CA LEU A 116 7.70 -4.51 -7.97
C LEU A 116 8.65 -5.48 -8.69
N ALA A 117 8.16 -6.28 -9.64
CA ALA A 117 8.97 -7.15 -10.47
C ALA A 117 9.95 -6.37 -11.36
N GLN A 118 9.53 -5.23 -11.92
CA GLN A 118 10.45 -4.36 -12.67
C GLN A 118 11.54 -3.76 -11.76
N GLN A 119 11.19 -3.38 -10.53
CA GLN A 119 12.17 -2.91 -9.55
C GLN A 119 13.21 -4.00 -9.22
N LEU A 120 12.74 -5.23 -8.96
CA LEU A 120 13.62 -6.37 -8.70
C LEU A 120 14.52 -6.73 -9.88
N LYS A 121 14.01 -6.58 -11.11
CA LYS A 121 14.78 -6.81 -12.33
C LYS A 121 15.99 -5.86 -12.44
N GLN A 122 15.81 -4.61 -12.03
CA GLN A 122 16.90 -3.63 -12.02
C GLN A 122 17.88 -3.89 -10.88
N ASP A 123 17.35 -4.20 -9.69
CA ASP A 123 18.14 -4.43 -8.50
C ASP A 123 17.46 -5.40 -7.53
N LEU A 124 18.02 -6.61 -7.41
CA LEU A 124 17.54 -7.62 -6.46
C LEU A 124 17.77 -7.20 -5.00
N SER A 125 18.70 -6.27 -4.72
CA SER A 125 18.92 -5.78 -3.35
C SER A 125 17.74 -4.95 -2.83
N SER A 126 16.87 -4.48 -3.72
CA SER A 126 15.67 -3.73 -3.36
C SER A 126 14.68 -4.52 -2.49
N ILE A 127 14.76 -5.86 -2.44
CA ILE A 127 14.01 -6.72 -1.52
C ILE A 127 14.16 -6.27 -0.07
N ILE A 128 15.38 -5.86 0.33
CA ILE A 128 15.69 -5.42 1.71
C ILE A 128 14.83 -4.21 2.09
N LEU A 129 14.51 -3.37 1.10
CA LEU A 129 13.89 -2.08 1.31
C LEU A 129 12.35 -2.13 1.29
N MET A 130 11.79 -3.21 0.75
CA MET A 130 10.35 -3.40 0.58
C MET A 130 9.65 -3.65 1.91
N SER A 131 8.38 -3.24 1.96
CA SER A 131 7.44 -3.60 3.02
C SER A 131 7.01 -5.06 2.91
N GLU A 132 6.54 -5.61 4.02
CA GLU A 132 6.05 -7.00 4.08
C GLU A 132 4.93 -7.27 3.05
N ALA A 133 4.00 -6.32 2.88
CA ALA A 133 2.92 -6.49 1.91
C ALA A 133 3.39 -6.45 0.46
N GLU A 134 4.43 -5.67 0.14
CA GLU A 134 5.00 -5.66 -1.22
C GLU A 134 5.67 -7.00 -1.52
N LEU A 135 6.38 -7.58 -0.53
CA LEU A 135 6.93 -8.92 -0.64
C LEU A 135 5.82 -9.97 -0.80
N GLN A 136 4.72 -9.87 -0.04
CA GLN A 136 3.58 -10.77 -0.18
C GLN A 136 2.94 -10.68 -1.59
N ILE A 137 2.79 -9.46 -2.13
CA ILE A 137 2.27 -9.26 -3.50
C ILE A 137 3.15 -9.96 -4.56
N LEU A 138 4.46 -10.01 -4.35
CA LEU A 138 5.40 -10.73 -5.23
C LEU A 138 5.33 -12.25 -5.07
N VAL A 139 5.12 -12.74 -3.85
CA VAL A 139 4.91 -14.16 -3.57
C VAL A 139 3.61 -14.65 -4.21
N ASP A 140 2.54 -13.87 -4.10
CA ASP A 140 1.21 -14.22 -4.63
C ASP A 140 1.10 -14.03 -6.15
N ALA A 141 2.13 -13.47 -6.80
CA ALA A 141 2.13 -13.23 -8.24
C ALA A 141 2.15 -14.55 -9.03
N PRO A 142 1.47 -14.63 -10.19
CA PRO A 142 1.53 -15.81 -11.05
C PRO A 142 2.97 -16.06 -11.53
N CYS A 143 3.56 -17.18 -11.08
CA CYS A 143 4.95 -17.57 -11.35
C CYS A 143 5.38 -17.46 -12.83
N PRO A 144 4.61 -17.94 -13.84
CA PRO A 144 5.03 -17.84 -15.24
C PRO A 144 5.12 -16.39 -15.73
N GLU A 145 4.20 -15.51 -15.29
CA GLU A 145 4.22 -14.10 -15.66
C GLU A 145 5.33 -13.34 -14.94
N LEU A 146 5.58 -13.68 -13.67
CA LEU A 146 6.70 -13.13 -12.89
C LEU A 146 8.05 -13.51 -13.50
N ALA A 147 8.21 -14.77 -13.93
CA ALA A 147 9.39 -15.25 -14.63
C ALA A 147 9.63 -14.45 -15.93
N SER A 148 8.57 -14.23 -16.71
CA SER A 148 8.62 -13.40 -17.92
C SER A 148 9.00 -11.94 -17.61
N ALA A 149 8.41 -11.34 -16.58
CA ALA A 149 8.69 -9.97 -16.17
C ALA A 149 10.17 -9.78 -15.78
N LEU A 150 10.69 -10.68 -14.94
CA LEU A 150 12.07 -10.68 -14.45
C LEU A 150 13.10 -11.12 -15.51
N GLY A 151 12.66 -11.80 -16.57
CA GLY A 151 13.55 -12.42 -17.55
C GLY A 151 14.25 -13.68 -17.00
N PHE A 152 13.59 -14.38 -16.06
CA PHE A 152 14.09 -15.60 -15.46
C PHE A 152 13.46 -16.84 -16.10
N LYS A 153 14.11 -17.99 -15.90
CA LYS A 153 13.46 -19.29 -16.10
C LYS A 153 12.42 -19.48 -14.98
N GLU A 154 11.32 -20.16 -15.29
CA GLU A 154 10.22 -20.38 -14.34
C GLU A 154 10.69 -20.96 -13.00
N LYS A 155 11.53 -22.02 -13.03
CA LYS A 155 12.13 -22.59 -11.82
C LYS A 155 12.89 -21.57 -10.96
N LYS A 156 13.61 -20.62 -11.59
CA LYS A 156 14.34 -19.58 -10.84
C LYS A 156 13.40 -18.54 -10.24
N ALA A 157 12.26 -18.27 -10.88
CA ALA A 157 11.22 -17.41 -10.31
C ALA A 157 10.52 -18.12 -9.13
N GLU A 158 10.28 -19.42 -9.22
CA GLU A 158 9.77 -20.24 -8.12
C GLU A 158 10.74 -20.26 -6.92
N ASP A 159 12.03 -20.52 -7.17
CA ASP A 159 13.07 -20.45 -6.13
C ASP A 159 13.13 -19.07 -5.46
N LEU A 160 12.94 -17.99 -6.24
CA LEU A 160 12.85 -16.63 -5.72
C LEU A 160 11.61 -16.45 -4.84
N GLN A 161 10.43 -16.88 -5.29
CA GLN A 161 9.19 -16.79 -4.51
C GLN A 161 9.29 -17.56 -3.19
N GLN A 162 9.89 -18.76 -3.20
CA GLN A 162 10.20 -19.50 -1.97
C GLN A 162 11.14 -18.73 -1.05
N THR A 163 12.17 -18.09 -1.60
CA THR A 163 13.10 -17.27 -0.81
C THR A 163 12.39 -16.07 -0.18
N LEU A 164 11.52 -15.39 -0.94
CA LEU A 164 10.71 -14.28 -0.44
C LEU A 164 9.77 -14.73 0.69
N GLN A 165 9.09 -15.88 0.53
CA GLN A 165 8.27 -16.46 1.58
C GLN A 165 9.10 -16.76 2.85
N GLY A 166 10.29 -17.35 2.71
CA GLY A 166 11.16 -17.61 3.85
C GLY A 166 11.64 -16.33 4.58
N VAL A 167 11.77 -15.21 3.86
CA VAL A 167 12.04 -13.90 4.48
C VAL A 167 10.84 -13.39 5.28
N LEU A 168 9.62 -13.54 4.74
CA LEU A 168 8.39 -13.18 5.45
C LEU A 168 8.23 -14.02 6.72
N ASP A 169 8.40 -15.33 6.62
CA ASP A 169 8.28 -16.26 7.74
C ASP A 169 9.28 -15.92 8.85
N ARG A 170 10.53 -15.57 8.49
CA ARG A 170 11.56 -15.18 9.47
C ARG A 170 11.20 -13.89 10.21
N ARG A 171 10.69 -12.88 9.49
CA ARG A 171 10.25 -11.62 10.12
C ARG A 171 9.10 -11.86 11.10
N GLU A 172 8.19 -12.75 10.74
CA GLU A 172 7.07 -13.15 11.60
C GLU A 172 7.54 -13.97 12.81
N GLU A 173 8.50 -14.87 12.65
CA GLU A 173 9.12 -15.62 13.74
C GLU A 173 9.83 -14.69 14.74
N GLU A 174 10.60 -13.71 14.25
CA GLU A 174 11.26 -12.71 15.09
C GLU A 174 10.24 -11.92 15.93
N ARG A 175 9.11 -11.54 15.32
CA ARG A 175 8.01 -10.86 16.00
C ARG A 175 7.41 -11.73 17.10
N GLN A 176 7.07 -12.98 16.78
CA GLN A 176 6.49 -13.93 17.75
C GLN A 176 7.45 -14.20 18.91
N SER A 177 8.73 -14.35 18.61
CA SER A 177 9.79 -14.53 19.62
C SER A 177 9.91 -13.31 20.54
N LYS A 178 9.93 -12.09 19.97
CA LYS A 178 9.97 -10.83 20.73
C LYS A 178 8.76 -10.67 21.64
N GLU A 179 7.56 -10.98 21.15
CA GLU A 179 6.32 -10.94 21.93
C GLU A 179 6.34 -11.94 23.10
N LEU A 180 6.78 -13.16 22.84
CA LEU A 180 6.93 -14.19 23.87
C LEU A 180 7.91 -13.76 24.97
N LEU A 181 9.06 -13.19 24.59
CA LEU A 181 10.05 -12.68 25.54
C LEU A 181 9.51 -11.53 26.38
N GLN A 182 8.72 -10.62 25.78
CA GLN A 182 8.06 -9.55 26.54
C GLN A 182 7.06 -10.09 27.55
N LEU A 183 6.27 -11.11 27.18
CA LEU A 183 5.36 -11.77 28.11
C LEU A 183 6.11 -12.47 29.25
N TYR A 184 7.25 -13.11 28.95
CA TYR A 184 8.10 -13.73 29.97
C TYR A 184 8.67 -12.69 30.94
N LEU A 185 9.20 -11.57 30.44
CA LEU A 185 9.70 -10.48 31.28
C LEU A 185 8.59 -9.91 32.17
N LYS A 186 7.41 -9.64 31.60
CA LYS A 186 6.24 -9.16 32.37
C LYS A 186 5.77 -10.18 33.41
N ALA A 187 5.91 -11.48 33.14
CA ALA A 187 5.61 -12.53 34.11
C ALA A 187 6.66 -12.60 35.22
N ALA A 188 7.95 -12.53 34.87
CA ALA A 188 9.07 -12.53 35.82
C ALA A 188 8.99 -11.33 36.78
N GLU A 189 8.73 -10.12 36.27
CA GLU A 189 8.52 -8.92 37.09
C GLU A 189 7.35 -9.07 38.07
N LYS A 190 6.28 -9.77 37.66
CA LYS A 190 5.13 -10.06 38.53
C LYS A 190 5.46 -11.10 39.59
N GLU A 191 6.26 -12.11 39.26
CA GLU A 191 6.72 -13.13 40.22
C GLU A 191 7.67 -12.52 41.27
N GLU A 192 8.62 -11.68 40.86
CA GLU A 192 9.50 -10.92 41.77
C GLU A 192 8.68 -9.97 42.67
N GLY A 193 7.74 -9.23 42.08
CA GLY A 193 6.82 -8.36 42.84
C GLY A 193 5.89 -9.12 43.79
N GLN A 194 5.50 -10.36 43.48
CA GLN A 194 4.67 -11.20 44.35
C GLN A 194 5.48 -11.84 45.50
N GLN A 195 6.78 -12.07 45.32
CA GLN A 195 7.68 -12.46 46.40
C GLN A 195 7.95 -11.32 47.39
N GLU A 196 7.92 -10.07 46.95
CA GLU A 196 8.01 -8.88 47.82
C GLU A 196 6.64 -8.48 48.42
N ALA A 197 5.53 -8.69 47.72
CA ALA A 197 4.17 -8.31 48.15
C ALA A 197 3.49 -9.27 49.16
N SER A 198 4.16 -10.36 49.57
CA SER A 198 3.78 -11.16 50.75
C SER A 198 3.68 -10.32 52.04
N SER A 199 4.19 -9.08 52.03
CA SER A 199 4.18 -8.19 53.18
C SER A 199 3.20 -7.02 53.14
N GLN A 200 2.29 -6.90 52.16
CA GLN A 200 1.17 -5.94 52.25
C GLN A 200 0.13 -6.13 51.13
N ALA A 201 -1.02 -6.68 51.49
CA ALA A 201 -2.23 -6.63 50.67
C ALA A 201 -2.81 -5.21 50.67
N SER A 202 -3.02 -4.63 49.48
CA SER A 202 -4.17 -3.77 49.18
C SER A 202 -4.36 -3.60 47.67
N GLN A 203 -5.63 -3.53 47.31
CA GLN A 203 -6.26 -3.49 46.00
C GLN A 203 -5.69 -2.41 45.07
N GLU A 204 -5.61 -2.70 43.77
CA GLU A 204 -6.36 -1.98 42.73
C GLU A 204 -6.22 -2.68 41.38
N GLY A 205 -7.38 -2.96 40.75
CA GLY A 205 -7.47 -3.55 39.42
C GLY A 205 -7.23 -2.50 38.36
N ALA A 206 -6.15 -2.63 37.60
CA ALA A 206 -5.94 -1.89 36.38
C ALA A 206 -6.71 -2.57 35.24
N VAL A 207 -7.83 -1.97 34.86
CA VAL A 207 -8.53 -2.28 33.61
C VAL A 207 -7.60 -1.91 32.45
N GLU A 208 -7.19 -2.90 31.66
CA GLU A 208 -6.55 -2.67 30.36
C GLU A 208 -7.55 -1.92 29.48
N VAL A 209 -7.22 -0.68 29.12
CA VAL A 209 -8.01 0.09 28.17
C VAL A 209 -7.68 -0.44 26.78
N GLU A 210 -8.57 -1.29 26.26
CA GLU A 210 -8.73 -1.47 24.83
C GLU A 210 -9.23 -0.15 24.23
N VAL A 211 -8.40 0.51 23.43
CA VAL A 211 -8.84 1.61 22.57
C VAL A 211 -9.18 0.99 21.21
N ASP A 212 -10.47 0.71 21.05
CA ASP A 212 -11.13 0.44 19.77
C ASP A 212 -11.47 1.76 19.04
N GLY A 213 -11.48 1.71 17.72
CA GLY A 213 -12.32 2.58 16.88
C GLY A 213 -11.83 3.98 16.48
N MET A 214 -11.28 4.04 15.26
CA MET A 214 -11.67 4.98 14.18
C MET A 214 -11.50 6.51 14.34
N GLU A 215 -10.51 7.06 13.64
CA GLU A 215 -10.60 8.03 12.52
C GLU A 215 -9.19 8.56 12.20
N VAL A 216 -8.80 8.55 10.92
CA VAL A 216 -7.45 8.92 10.49
C VAL A 216 -7.42 10.40 10.15
N ASP A 217 -6.78 11.16 11.04
CA ASP A 217 -6.64 12.60 10.93
C ASP A 217 -5.75 12.98 9.73
N SER A 218 -6.35 13.73 8.80
CA SER A 218 -5.69 14.30 7.61
C SER A 218 -4.65 15.37 7.98
N ALA A 219 -4.48 15.72 9.25
CA ALA A 219 -3.42 16.61 9.73
C ALA A 219 -2.06 15.91 9.92
N SER A 220 -2.02 14.58 9.98
CA SER A 220 -0.82 13.84 10.37
C SER A 220 0.22 13.67 9.27
N GLY A 221 -0.09 13.85 7.98
CA GLY A 221 0.88 13.69 6.88
C GLY A 221 1.48 12.28 6.72
N PHE A 222 0.91 11.25 7.36
CA PHE A 222 1.23 9.85 7.11
C PHE A 222 0.14 9.22 6.25
N ILE A 223 0.52 8.21 5.46
CA ILE A 223 -0.45 7.37 4.75
C ILE A 223 -1.27 6.61 5.81
N SER A 224 -2.59 6.50 5.60
CA SER A 224 -3.51 5.85 6.56
C SER A 224 -3.06 4.44 6.96
N ARG A 225 -2.46 3.72 6.01
CA ARG A 225 -1.88 2.39 6.22
C ARG A 225 -0.71 2.41 7.20
N THR A 226 0.23 3.35 7.05
CA THR A 226 1.41 3.47 7.92
C THR A 226 0.99 3.70 9.37
N LEU A 227 -0.03 4.54 9.61
CA LEU A 227 -0.56 4.75 10.96
C LEU A 227 -1.25 3.52 11.55
N MET A 228 -2.01 2.79 10.73
CA MET A 228 -2.65 1.54 11.15
C MET A 228 -1.58 0.50 11.55
N VAL A 229 -0.50 0.39 10.78
CA VAL A 229 0.62 -0.49 11.09
C VAL A 229 1.31 -0.03 12.39
N LEU A 230 1.68 1.25 12.50
CA LEU A 230 2.34 1.80 13.69
C LEU A 230 1.52 1.63 14.97
N LYS A 231 0.20 1.78 14.88
CA LYS A 231 -0.71 1.57 16.02
C LYS A 231 -0.95 0.10 16.35
N GLY A 232 -0.43 -0.82 15.55
CA GLY A 232 -0.45 -2.26 15.81
C GLY A 232 0.30 -2.64 17.10
N LYS A 233 -0.03 -3.82 17.63
CA LYS A 233 0.54 -4.31 18.90
C LYS A 233 1.92 -4.96 18.73
N THR A 234 2.31 -5.33 17.52
CA THR A 234 3.36 -6.33 17.29
C THR A 234 4.47 -5.78 16.39
N SER A 235 5.54 -5.27 17.02
CA SER A 235 6.77 -4.75 16.37
C SER A 235 6.54 -4.12 14.98
N PRO A 236 5.78 -3.01 14.90
CA PRO A 236 5.32 -2.46 13.64
C PRO A 236 6.46 -1.99 12.72
N GLU A 237 7.66 -1.77 13.25
CA GLU A 237 8.87 -1.41 12.51
C GLU A 237 9.21 -2.40 11.37
N THR A 238 8.95 -3.70 11.55
CA THR A 238 9.33 -4.73 10.58
C THR A 238 8.43 -4.75 9.33
N ARG A 239 7.21 -4.22 9.45
CA ARG A 239 6.16 -4.24 8.42
C ARG A 239 6.24 -3.08 7.43
N LEU A 240 6.91 -2.01 7.83
CA LEU A 240 6.99 -0.78 7.04
C LEU A 240 8.03 -0.89 5.92
N SER A 241 7.83 -0.12 4.86
CA SER A 241 8.87 0.10 3.84
C SER A 241 9.99 0.95 4.44
N THR A 242 11.15 0.97 3.79
CA THR A 242 12.27 1.81 4.26
C THR A 242 11.93 3.31 4.16
N GLU A 243 11.14 3.70 3.16
CA GLU A 243 10.65 5.08 3.01
C GLU A 243 9.70 5.46 4.16
N ASP A 244 8.76 4.57 4.52
CA ASP A 244 7.86 4.77 5.65
C ASP A 244 8.64 4.87 6.96
N LEU A 245 9.65 4.01 7.17
CA LEU A 245 10.54 4.08 8.34
C LEU A 245 11.29 5.41 8.40
N GLN A 246 11.83 5.88 7.28
CA GLN A 246 12.54 7.16 7.22
C GLN A 246 11.60 8.34 7.53
N MET A 247 10.38 8.31 7.01
CA MET A 247 9.33 9.29 7.32
C MET A 247 8.98 9.31 8.82
N VAL A 248 8.89 8.15 9.45
CA VAL A 248 8.60 8.02 10.89
C VAL A 248 9.77 8.53 11.74
N VAL A 249 11.00 8.09 11.44
CA VAL A 249 12.22 8.44 12.20
C VAL A 249 12.58 9.92 12.07
N THR A 250 12.28 10.55 10.92
CA THR A 250 12.55 11.98 10.73
C THR A 250 11.67 12.87 11.61
N ARG A 251 10.57 12.34 12.15
CA ARG A 251 9.70 13.09 13.06
C ARG A 251 10.20 13.03 14.49
N ARG A 252 10.02 14.16 15.18
CA ARG A 252 10.32 14.25 16.61
C ARG A 252 9.32 13.47 17.43
N VAL A 253 9.77 13.02 18.60
CA VAL A 253 8.95 12.29 19.59
C VAL A 253 7.66 13.05 19.90
N GLU A 254 7.75 14.37 20.11
CA GLU A 254 6.60 15.20 20.48
C GLU A 254 5.51 15.25 19.38
N ALA A 255 5.91 15.23 18.11
CA ALA A 255 4.97 15.19 17.01
C ALA A 255 4.32 13.81 16.88
N MET A 256 5.08 12.75 17.15
CA MET A 256 4.56 11.38 17.10
C MET A 256 3.64 11.04 18.28
N GLU A 257 3.84 11.63 19.45
CA GLU A 257 2.92 11.51 20.59
C GLU A 257 1.52 11.99 20.21
N GLN A 258 1.43 13.14 19.54
CA GLN A 258 0.15 13.71 19.10
C GLN A 258 -0.52 12.84 18.02
N VAL A 259 0.26 12.33 17.07
CA VAL A 259 -0.25 11.50 15.96
C VAL A 259 -0.73 10.13 16.44
N LEU A 260 0.00 9.51 17.36
CA LEU A 260 -0.31 8.16 17.86
C LEU A 260 -1.31 8.19 19.02
N GLY A 261 -1.39 9.30 19.75
CA GLY A 261 -2.15 9.40 21.00
C GLY A 261 -1.51 8.57 22.13
N TRP A 262 -0.20 8.39 22.09
CA TRP A 262 0.56 7.59 23.05
C TRP A 262 1.39 8.47 23.98
N ASP A 263 1.79 7.92 25.12
CA ASP A 263 2.72 8.58 26.03
C ASP A 263 4.14 8.66 25.44
N ARG A 264 4.99 9.47 26.09
CA ARG A 264 6.37 9.73 25.67
C ARG A 264 7.25 8.50 25.67
N THR A 265 7.13 7.63 26.67
CA THR A 265 8.04 6.49 26.82
C THR A 265 7.75 5.45 25.76
N ARG A 266 6.46 5.15 25.53
CA ARG A 266 6.00 4.26 24.46
C ARG A 266 6.33 4.79 23.07
N THR A 267 6.09 6.09 22.83
CA THR A 267 6.40 6.73 21.53
C THR A 267 7.91 6.74 21.27
N SER A 268 8.71 7.04 22.30
CA SER A 268 10.18 7.02 22.19
C SER A 268 10.70 5.62 21.92
N ALA A 269 10.16 4.59 22.59
CA ALA A 269 10.55 3.21 22.37
C ALA A 269 10.23 2.73 20.94
N LEU A 270 9.06 3.11 20.41
CA LEU A 270 8.69 2.86 19.02
C LEU A 270 9.68 3.52 18.05
N LEU A 271 9.95 4.81 18.22
CA LEU A 271 10.86 5.53 17.33
C LEU A 271 12.27 4.95 17.34
N GLN A 272 12.76 4.55 18.51
CA GLN A 272 14.05 3.87 18.63
C GLN A 272 14.05 2.51 17.92
N ALA A 273 12.96 1.74 18.00
CA ALA A 273 12.83 0.48 17.27
C ALA A 273 12.80 0.70 15.75
N CYS A 274 12.06 1.71 15.27
CA CYS A 274 12.03 2.10 13.85
C CYS A 274 13.41 2.56 13.36
N GLU A 275 14.15 3.32 14.16
CA GLU A 275 15.51 3.78 13.84
C GLU A 275 16.50 2.61 13.77
N ALA A 276 16.40 1.65 14.70
CA ALA A 276 17.23 0.45 14.70
C ALA A 276 16.98 -0.42 13.46
N GLU A 277 15.71 -0.64 13.11
CA GLU A 277 15.31 -1.39 11.91
C GLU A 277 15.80 -0.69 10.63
N LEU A 278 15.59 0.62 10.52
CA LEU A 278 16.06 1.43 9.39
C LEU A 278 17.58 1.33 9.23
N THR A 279 18.32 1.50 10.32
CA THR A 279 19.78 1.42 10.32
C THR A 279 20.25 0.03 9.89
N GLY A 280 19.61 -1.03 10.40
CA GLY A 280 19.89 -2.41 10.01
C GLY A 280 19.71 -2.64 8.51
N ARG A 281 18.59 -2.19 7.92
CA ARG A 281 18.33 -2.29 6.47
C ARG A 281 19.36 -1.55 5.64
N LEU A 282 19.70 -0.32 6.02
CA LEU A 282 20.69 0.49 5.30
C LEU A 282 22.09 -0.14 5.34
N GLN A 283 22.48 -0.70 6.48
CA GLN A 283 23.75 -1.43 6.62
C GLN A 283 23.78 -2.69 5.73
N GLN A 284 22.68 -3.45 5.66
CA GLN A 284 22.57 -4.61 4.79
C GLN A 284 22.70 -4.22 3.31
N VAL A 285 22.03 -3.15 2.88
CA VAL A 285 22.14 -2.64 1.50
C VAL A 285 23.57 -2.22 1.18
N GLN A 286 24.23 -1.50 2.10
CA GLN A 286 25.63 -1.10 1.93
C GLN A 286 26.57 -2.31 1.82
N ALA A 287 26.35 -3.35 2.62
CA ALA A 287 27.12 -4.59 2.54
C ALA A 287 26.94 -5.30 1.19
N VAL A 288 25.70 -5.41 0.70
CA VAL A 288 25.39 -6.02 -0.61
C VAL A 288 26.02 -5.22 -1.75
N GLN A 289 25.95 -3.88 -1.71
CA GLN A 289 26.58 -3.02 -2.72
C GLN A 289 28.11 -3.16 -2.73
N SER A 290 28.72 -3.32 -1.56
CA SER A 290 30.16 -3.55 -1.43
C SER A 290 30.58 -4.89 -2.06
N ILE A 291 29.80 -5.95 -1.85
CA ILE A 291 30.02 -7.26 -2.48
C ILE A 291 29.88 -7.16 -4.01
N ARG A 292 28.86 -6.47 -4.50
CA ARG A 292 28.63 -6.26 -5.95
C ARG A 292 29.79 -5.53 -6.62
N SER A 293 30.28 -4.47 -5.97
CA SER A 293 31.42 -3.68 -6.47
C SER A 293 32.71 -4.51 -6.56
N ASN A 294 32.97 -5.34 -5.54
CA ASN A 294 34.13 -6.23 -5.52
C ASN A 294 34.04 -7.35 -6.57
N ALA A 295 32.86 -7.95 -6.75
CA ALA A 295 32.65 -9.00 -7.75
C ALA A 295 32.82 -8.49 -9.20
N GLN A 296 32.52 -7.20 -9.47
CA GLN A 296 32.75 -6.60 -10.78
C GLN A 296 34.23 -6.30 -11.07
N LEU A 297 35.05 -6.05 -10.04
CA LEU A 297 36.49 -5.83 -10.20
C LEU A 297 37.24 -7.13 -10.49
N ASP A 298 36.81 -8.24 -9.89
CA ASP A 298 37.44 -9.56 -10.06
C ASP A 298 37.15 -10.19 -11.44
N GLY A 299 35.98 -9.90 -12.02
CA GLY A 299 35.63 -10.33 -13.38
C GLY A 299 36.43 -9.66 -14.50
N GLY A 300 37.09 -8.54 -14.24
CA GLY A 300 37.91 -7.81 -15.22
C GLY A 300 39.34 -8.35 -15.38
N VAL A 301 39.83 -9.15 -14.43
CA VAL A 301 41.20 -9.70 -14.45
C VAL A 301 41.28 -10.96 -15.33
N HIS A 302 40.19 -11.71 -15.46
CA HIS A 302 40.17 -12.93 -16.27
C HIS A 302 40.06 -12.70 -17.79
N SER A 303 39.83 -11.47 -18.27
CA SER A 303 39.69 -11.18 -19.71
C SER A 303 41.01 -10.80 -20.40
N ALA A 304 42.12 -10.65 -19.66
CA ALA A 304 43.38 -10.13 -20.20
C ALA A 304 44.49 -11.18 -20.37
N GLU A 305 44.30 -12.43 -19.91
CA GLU A 305 45.34 -13.47 -19.98
C GLU A 305 45.16 -14.50 -21.12
N GLU A 306 44.06 -14.47 -21.89
CA GLU A 306 43.79 -15.51 -22.90
C GLU A 306 44.28 -15.21 -24.33
N ASP A 307 44.94 -14.08 -24.57
CA ASP A 307 45.36 -13.64 -25.93
C ASP A 307 46.87 -13.72 -26.20
N ALA A 308 47.65 -14.44 -25.39
CA ALA A 308 49.11 -14.46 -25.52
C ALA A 308 49.76 -15.85 -25.44
N GLU A 309 49.25 -16.87 -26.14
CA GLU A 309 50.12 -18.03 -26.46
C GLU A 309 49.65 -18.85 -27.67
N THR A 310 50.18 -18.54 -28.87
CA THR A 310 50.42 -19.54 -29.93
C THR A 310 51.50 -19.06 -30.89
N PRO A 311 52.68 -19.71 -30.97
CA PRO A 311 53.60 -19.52 -32.09
C PRO A 311 53.31 -20.51 -33.23
N PRO A 312 53.60 -20.16 -34.50
CA PRO A 312 53.32 -21.02 -35.64
C PRO A 312 54.43 -22.05 -35.85
N GLN A 313 54.07 -23.34 -35.91
CA GLN A 313 54.91 -24.37 -36.52
C GLN A 313 54.34 -24.73 -37.89
N GLY A 314 55.02 -24.28 -38.94
CA GLY A 314 54.91 -24.83 -40.29
C GLY A 314 56.06 -25.79 -40.57
N SER A 315 55.75 -27.00 -41.02
CA SER A 315 56.48 -27.78 -42.03
C SER A 315 55.81 -29.15 -42.23
N ASN A 316 55.12 -29.31 -43.37
CA ASN A 316 55.39 -30.34 -44.37
C ASN A 316 54.59 -30.05 -45.65
#